data_AF-A0A7Y4ZJ44-F1
#
_entry.id   AF-A0A7Y4ZJ44-F1
#
_cell.length_a   1.000
_cell.length_b   1.000
_cell.length_c   1.000
_cell.angle_alpha   90.00
_cell.angle_beta   90.00
_cell.angle_gamma   90.00
#
_symmetry.space_group_name_H-M   'P 1'
#
loop_
_entity.id
_entity.type
_entity.pdbx_description
1 polymer ?
#
loop_
_entity_poly.entity_id
_entity_poly.type
_entity_poly.pdbx_seq_one_letter_code
_entity_poly.pdbx_strand_id
1 'polypeptide(L)'
;MLRSLLASSALVALFVVSCTDSETAAPKPAAPVTDAGPVAPTQVCAESLPAPEETFADKACPIHAPAQPDAFDAVLGKAGLDRCSLGYTAKDWSIFGGAFVKDPFRLPWYNEVHDHAVRAPAFGRKLVESLDGAAASTQPVTNALGVAAYGLGESAAPCVMPFELDAHNPLAAAVAKVVADGGGTADLPALIADASDIPLPLQRALAQVVLAGGAAEAAFRAVIAGLSAADLVQLGRVDAFTLRSKSGAPKVNDATTISLLSTRFDELALARGAAELSLRIETAGLAAFAGATGFDFEAETPYGRIIVRDGKNHEHAPQGSVLLLVDTGGDDV
;
A
#
# COMPACT_ATOMS: atom_id res chain seq x y z
N MET A 1 -20.72 -14.73 -31.35
CA MET A 1 -20.31 -13.41 -31.87
C MET A 1 -20.20 -12.50 -30.66
N LEU A 2 -19.07 -12.17 -30.02
CA LEU A 2 -17.65 -12.22 -30.35
C LEU A 2 -16.93 -12.85 -29.13
N ARG A 3 -16.10 -13.86 -29.37
CA ARG A 3 -15.03 -14.28 -28.45
C ARG A 3 -13.72 -13.85 -29.08
N SER A 4 -12.76 -13.48 -28.23
CA SER A 4 -11.31 -13.46 -28.45
C SER A 4 -10.63 -12.09 -28.62
N LEU A 5 -9.58 -11.94 -27.79
CA LEU A 5 -8.28 -11.26 -27.96
C LEU A 5 -7.99 -9.97 -27.17
N LEU A 6 -7.06 -10.15 -26.22
CA LEU A 6 -5.88 -9.31 -25.87
C LEU A 6 -6.17 -8.00 -25.10
N ALA A 7 -5.43 -7.57 -24.06
CA ALA A 7 -4.11 -7.92 -23.53
C ALA A 7 -3.92 -7.38 -22.09
N SER A 8 -2.81 -7.79 -21.46
CA SER A 8 -2.11 -7.20 -20.30
C SER A 8 -2.70 -7.52 -18.92
N SER A 9 -2.18 -8.52 -18.20
CA SER A 9 -0.88 -8.59 -17.51
C SER A 9 -0.87 -7.84 -16.18
N ALA A 10 -0.78 -8.65 -15.11
CA ALA A 10 -0.06 -8.45 -13.87
C ALA A 10 -0.12 -7.08 -13.17
N LEU A 11 -0.83 -7.03 -12.04
CA LEU A 11 -0.32 -6.36 -10.84
C LEU A 11 -0.85 -7.08 -9.59
N VAL A 12 -0.36 -8.30 -9.37
CA VAL A 12 -0.30 -8.86 -8.02
C VAL A 12 1.09 -8.49 -7.54
N ALA A 13 1.20 -7.55 -6.61
CA ALA A 13 2.42 -7.38 -5.83
C ALA A 13 2.50 -8.55 -4.82
N LEU A 14 2.76 -9.75 -5.34
CA LEU A 14 3.33 -10.83 -4.56
C LEU A 14 4.83 -10.52 -4.57
N PHE A 15 5.31 -9.82 -3.55
CA PHE A 15 6.75 -9.73 -3.30
C PHE A 15 7.20 -11.12 -2.80
N VAL A 16 7.30 -12.07 -3.72
CA VAL A 16 8.23 -13.19 -3.54
C VAL A 16 9.60 -12.56 -3.77
N VAL A 17 10.33 -12.31 -2.70
CA VAL A 17 11.77 -12.10 -2.79
C VAL A 17 12.35 -13.42 -3.30
N SER A 18 12.34 -13.60 -4.61
CA SER A 18 13.14 -14.63 -5.26
C SER A 18 14.58 -14.18 -5.10
N CYS A 19 15.30 -14.81 -4.18
CA CYS A 19 16.74 -14.83 -4.16
C CYS A 19 17.20 -15.41 -5.51
N THR A 20 17.43 -14.53 -6.49
CA THR A 20 18.21 -14.92 -7.66
C THR A 20 19.63 -15.07 -7.19
N ASP A 21 20.26 -16.20 -7.51
CA ASP A 21 21.68 -16.49 -7.34
C ASP A 21 22.50 -15.47 -8.14
N SER A 22 22.58 -14.25 -7.64
CA SER A 22 23.69 -13.36 -7.94
C SER A 22 24.85 -13.87 -7.11
N GLU A 23 25.91 -14.26 -7.79
CA GLU A 23 27.21 -14.54 -7.21
C GLU A 23 27.78 -13.22 -6.65
N THR A 24 27.23 -12.77 -5.51
CA THR A 24 27.61 -11.56 -4.82
C THR A 24 28.84 -11.87 -3.96
N ALA A 25 29.89 -11.09 -4.17
CA ALA A 25 31.05 -11.04 -3.30
C ALA A 25 30.63 -11.04 -1.82
N ALA A 26 31.34 -11.83 -1.01
CA ALA A 26 31.07 -11.99 0.41
C ALA A 26 30.78 -10.63 1.08
N PRO A 27 29.69 -10.50 1.84
CA PRO A 27 29.35 -9.25 2.51
C PRO A 27 30.51 -8.87 3.44
N LYS A 28 31.03 -7.66 3.22
CA LYS A 28 31.99 -7.05 4.13
C LYS A 28 31.36 -7.07 5.53
N PRO A 29 32.05 -7.60 6.57
CA PRO A 29 31.48 -7.67 7.90
C PRO A 29 31.04 -6.27 8.33
N ALA A 30 29.78 -6.15 8.73
CA ALA A 30 29.24 -4.92 9.28
C ALA A 30 30.13 -4.48 10.44
N ALA A 31 30.50 -3.20 10.44
CA ALA A 31 31.24 -2.62 11.55
C ALA A 31 30.45 -2.84 12.85
N PRO A 32 31.11 -3.12 13.98
CA PRO A 32 30.43 -3.26 15.25
C PRO A 32 29.63 -1.98 15.53
N VAL A 33 28.31 -2.17 15.71
CA VAL A 33 27.40 -1.12 16.16
C VAL A 33 27.91 -0.70 17.53
N THR A 34 28.47 0.50 17.61
CA THR A 34 28.88 1.11 18.87
C THR A 34 27.65 1.71 19.51
N ASP A 35 27.44 1.43 20.80
CA ASP A 35 26.37 2.00 21.62
C ASP A 35 26.51 3.53 21.67
N ALA A 36 25.91 4.21 20.69
CA ALA A 36 25.59 5.61 20.81
C ALA A 36 24.48 5.75 21.85
N GLY A 37 24.65 6.63 22.82
CA GLY A 37 23.68 6.88 23.90
C GLY A 37 22.28 7.24 23.39
N PRO A 38 21.29 7.43 24.28
CA PRO A 38 19.87 7.53 23.91
C PRO A 38 19.63 8.71 22.96
N VAL A 39 19.52 8.41 21.67
CA VAL A 39 19.03 9.34 20.65
C VAL A 39 17.52 9.37 20.79
N ALA A 40 16.94 10.56 20.95
CA ALA A 40 15.49 10.73 20.97
C ALA A 40 14.89 10.12 19.68
N PRO A 41 13.75 9.42 19.74
CA PRO A 41 13.15 8.83 18.56
C PRO A 41 12.90 9.93 17.52
N THR A 42 13.59 9.85 16.39
CA THR A 42 13.42 10.78 15.28
C THR A 42 12.27 10.31 14.40
N GLN A 43 11.40 11.24 14.02
CA GLN A 43 10.35 11.00 13.04
C GLN A 43 10.97 10.45 11.74
N VAL A 44 10.34 9.42 11.18
CA VAL A 44 10.70 8.86 9.87
C VAL A 44 9.61 9.24 8.89
N CYS A 45 9.99 9.86 7.78
CA CYS A 45 9.08 10.24 6.72
C CYS A 45 9.32 9.37 5.49
N ALA A 46 8.25 9.08 4.77
CA ALA A 46 8.35 8.56 3.42
C ALA A 46 9.12 9.54 2.54
N GLU A 47 9.90 9.02 1.60
CA GLU A 47 10.52 9.85 0.57
C GLU A 47 9.41 10.62 -0.17
N SER A 48 9.58 11.94 -0.29
CA SER A 48 8.64 12.73 -1.10
C SER A 48 8.80 12.29 -2.53
N LEU A 49 7.79 11.60 -3.05
CA LEU A 49 7.72 11.35 -4.48
C LEU A 49 7.61 12.67 -5.24
N PRO A 50 8.16 12.75 -6.46
CA PRO A 50 7.86 13.88 -7.31
C PRO A 50 6.35 13.95 -7.47
N ALA A 51 5.76 15.05 -6.98
CA ALA A 51 4.36 15.34 -7.24
C ALA A 51 4.17 15.30 -8.76
N PRO A 52 3.14 14.64 -9.30
CA PRO A 52 2.82 14.72 -10.72
C PRO A 52 2.49 16.13 -11.29
N GLU A 53 2.83 17.23 -10.61
CA GLU A 53 2.66 18.61 -11.08
C GLU A 53 4.01 19.30 -11.28
N GLU A 54 4.28 19.98 -12.40
CA GLU A 54 3.72 21.29 -12.77
C GLU A 54 3.22 21.40 -14.23
N THR A 55 3.05 20.31 -14.97
CA THR A 55 2.96 20.39 -16.46
C THR A 55 1.64 20.91 -17.04
N PHE A 56 0.68 21.35 -16.24
CA PHE A 56 -0.67 21.71 -16.73
C PHE A 56 -1.11 23.12 -16.34
N ALA A 57 -0.16 24.01 -16.06
CA ALA A 57 -0.41 25.37 -15.57
C ALA A 57 -1.30 26.23 -16.49
N ASP A 58 -1.38 25.92 -17.79
CA ASP A 58 -2.22 26.67 -18.72
C ASP A 58 -3.61 26.02 -18.90
N LYS A 59 -4.62 26.60 -18.25
CA LYS A 59 -6.02 26.18 -18.38
C LYS A 59 -6.59 26.36 -19.80
N ALA A 60 -5.98 27.18 -20.64
CA ALA A 60 -6.42 27.44 -22.02
C ALA A 60 -5.78 26.48 -23.03
N CYS A 61 -4.51 26.10 -22.82
CA CYS A 61 -3.86 25.04 -23.57
C CYS A 61 -2.92 24.22 -22.68
N PRO A 62 -3.44 23.17 -22.03
CA PRO A 62 -2.72 22.44 -21.00
C PRO A 62 -1.77 21.39 -21.58
N ILE A 63 -1.21 21.67 -22.75
CA ILE A 63 -0.39 20.75 -23.54
C ILE A 63 0.91 21.45 -23.86
N HIS A 64 2.01 20.81 -23.48
CA HIS A 64 3.33 21.22 -23.95
C HIS A 64 3.44 20.89 -25.44
N ALA A 65 3.16 21.88 -26.29
CA ALA A 65 3.40 21.78 -27.72
C ALA A 65 4.91 21.61 -27.99
N PRO A 66 5.28 20.83 -29.01
CA PRO A 66 6.68 20.78 -29.45
C PRO A 66 7.16 22.17 -29.89
N ALA A 67 8.46 22.41 -29.79
CA ALA A 67 9.06 23.70 -30.17
C ALA A 67 8.84 24.10 -31.64
N GLN A 68 8.50 23.12 -32.50
CA GLN A 68 8.13 23.31 -33.90
C GLN A 68 6.91 22.43 -34.21
N PRO A 69 5.96 22.89 -35.06
CA PRO A 69 4.85 22.07 -35.52
C PRO A 69 5.33 20.78 -36.16
N ASP A 70 4.71 19.65 -35.82
CA ASP A 70 5.06 18.34 -36.35
C ASP A 70 3.95 17.75 -37.26
N ALA A 71 4.11 16.49 -37.67
CA ALA A 71 3.13 15.79 -38.51
C ALA A 71 1.75 15.66 -37.85
N PHE A 72 1.67 15.61 -36.52
CA PHE A 72 0.42 15.55 -35.79
C PHE A 72 -0.31 16.90 -35.87
N ASP A 73 0.41 18.02 -35.70
CA ASP A 73 -0.16 19.36 -35.89
C ASP A 73 -0.71 19.56 -37.30
N ALA A 74 0.00 19.05 -38.32
CA ALA A 74 -0.46 19.09 -39.70
C ALA A 74 -1.75 18.27 -39.94
N VAL A 75 -1.93 17.16 -39.24
CA VAL A 75 -3.15 16.33 -39.32
C VAL A 75 -4.31 17.01 -38.59
N LEU A 76 -4.08 17.55 -37.39
CA LEU A 76 -5.11 18.28 -36.63
C LEU A 76 -5.61 19.49 -37.43
N GLY A 77 -4.70 20.23 -38.07
CA GLY A 77 -5.06 21.39 -38.89
C GLY A 77 -6.00 21.05 -40.05
N LYS A 78 -5.91 19.84 -40.63
CA LYS A 78 -6.85 19.37 -41.68
C LYS A 78 -8.28 19.19 -41.17
N ALA A 79 -8.45 18.97 -39.87
CA ALA A 79 -9.75 18.85 -39.22
C ALA A 79 -10.23 20.17 -38.60
N GLY A 80 -9.47 21.26 -38.76
CA GLY A 80 -9.75 22.53 -38.07
C GLY A 80 -9.55 22.44 -36.56
N LEU A 81 -8.69 21.52 -36.11
CA LEU A 81 -8.33 21.31 -34.71
C LEU A 81 -6.87 21.72 -34.49
N ASP A 82 -6.53 21.97 -33.24
CA ASP A 82 -5.17 22.01 -32.73
C ASP A 82 -5.05 21.08 -31.51
N ARG A 83 -3.86 20.97 -30.92
CA ARG A 83 -3.65 20.11 -29.75
C ARG A 83 -4.55 20.55 -28.58
N CYS A 84 -4.73 21.86 -28.40
CA CYS A 84 -5.51 22.46 -27.32
C CYS A 84 -7.01 22.17 -27.46
N SER A 85 -7.51 22.11 -28.69
CA SER A 85 -8.90 21.82 -29.03
C SER A 85 -9.20 20.33 -29.21
N LEU A 86 -8.16 19.46 -29.25
CA LEU A 86 -8.34 18.01 -29.36
C LEU A 86 -8.71 17.42 -28.00
N GLY A 87 -10.02 17.17 -27.83
CA GLY A 87 -10.55 16.77 -26.54
C GLY A 87 -12.05 16.52 -26.55
N TYR A 88 -12.61 16.24 -25.37
CA TYR A 88 -14.05 16.15 -25.16
C TYR A 88 -14.58 17.50 -24.69
N THR A 89 -15.53 18.05 -25.43
CA THR A 89 -16.28 19.24 -24.98
C THR A 89 -17.39 18.84 -24.01
N ALA A 90 -17.97 19.82 -23.30
CA ALA A 90 -19.18 19.61 -22.50
C ALA A 90 -20.35 19.04 -23.35
N LYS A 91 -20.39 19.38 -24.64
CA LYS A 91 -21.37 18.84 -25.58
C LYS A 91 -21.10 17.36 -25.87
N ASP A 92 -19.84 16.97 -26.05
CA ASP A 92 -19.49 15.56 -26.28
C ASP A 92 -19.81 14.70 -25.05
N TRP A 93 -19.53 15.22 -23.85
CA TRP A 93 -19.94 14.59 -22.60
C TRP A 93 -21.46 14.40 -22.47
N SER A 94 -22.26 15.31 -23.00
CA SER A 94 -23.72 15.20 -22.96
C SER A 94 -24.26 13.99 -23.75
N ILE A 95 -23.49 13.46 -24.70
CA ILE A 95 -23.86 12.29 -25.52
C ILE A 95 -23.74 10.99 -24.72
N PHE A 96 -22.78 10.91 -23.78
CA PHE A 96 -22.56 9.73 -22.95
C PHE A 96 -23.61 9.60 -21.81
N GLY A 97 -24.44 10.61 -21.61
CA GLY A 97 -25.49 10.62 -20.59
C GLY A 97 -24.97 10.90 -19.17
N GLY A 98 -25.90 11.11 -18.24
CA GLY A 98 -25.57 11.55 -16.88
C GLY A 98 -24.75 10.55 -16.05
N ALA A 99 -24.77 9.27 -16.41
CA ALA A 99 -24.06 8.21 -15.68
C ALA A 99 -22.54 8.37 -15.72
N PHE A 100 -21.98 8.84 -16.84
CA PHE A 100 -20.54 9.13 -16.91
C PHE A 100 -20.24 10.47 -16.25
N VAL A 101 -20.98 11.52 -16.58
CA VAL A 101 -20.75 12.89 -16.09
C VAL A 101 -20.84 13.00 -14.56
N LYS A 102 -21.69 12.17 -13.93
CA LYS A 102 -21.90 12.13 -12.49
C LYS A 102 -21.40 10.81 -11.88
N ASP A 103 -20.45 10.15 -12.53
CA ASP A 103 -19.86 8.92 -12.01
C ASP A 103 -19.21 9.21 -10.65
N PRO A 104 -19.72 8.63 -9.56
CA PRO A 104 -19.21 8.89 -8.23
C PRO A 104 -17.87 8.22 -7.95
N PHE A 105 -17.38 7.36 -8.85
CA PHE A 105 -16.05 6.73 -8.78
C PHE A 105 -15.01 7.44 -9.65
N ARG A 106 -15.36 8.59 -10.22
CA ARG A 106 -14.47 9.35 -11.08
C ARG A 106 -13.28 9.88 -10.27
N LEU A 107 -12.08 9.47 -10.66
CA LEU A 107 -10.84 9.92 -10.02
C LEU A 107 -10.62 11.43 -10.23
N PRO A 108 -9.97 12.13 -9.28
CA PRO A 108 -9.79 13.59 -9.36
C PRO A 108 -9.10 14.08 -10.64
N TRP A 109 -8.15 13.32 -11.18
CA TRP A 109 -7.41 13.65 -12.40
C TRP A 109 -8.13 13.26 -13.70
N TYR A 110 -9.25 12.52 -13.61
CA TYR A 110 -9.88 11.89 -14.78
C TYR A 110 -10.25 12.92 -15.85
N ASN A 111 -10.91 14.02 -15.49
CA ASN A 111 -11.30 15.06 -16.45
C ASN A 111 -10.08 15.69 -17.10
N GLU A 112 -9.04 15.97 -16.33
CA GLU A 112 -7.85 16.64 -16.84
C GLU A 112 -7.12 15.81 -17.91
N VAL A 113 -7.07 14.50 -17.72
CA VAL A 113 -6.44 13.57 -18.67
C VAL A 113 -7.38 13.18 -19.81
N HIS A 114 -8.65 12.92 -19.50
CA HIS A 114 -9.64 12.42 -20.47
C HIS A 114 -10.15 13.53 -21.39
N ASP A 115 -10.43 14.72 -20.87
CA ASP A 115 -10.95 15.84 -21.67
C ASP A 115 -9.89 16.38 -22.64
N HIS A 116 -8.61 16.06 -22.41
CA HIS A 116 -7.50 16.42 -23.26
C HIS A 116 -6.67 15.18 -23.60
N ALA A 117 -7.19 14.34 -24.51
CA ALA A 117 -6.63 13.02 -24.80
C ALA A 117 -5.12 13.00 -25.12
N VAL A 118 -4.58 14.09 -25.68
CA VAL A 118 -3.14 14.24 -25.95
C VAL A 118 -2.27 14.30 -24.68
N ARG A 119 -2.86 14.53 -23.51
CA ARG A 119 -2.17 14.46 -22.20
C ARG A 119 -1.96 13.03 -21.72
N ALA A 120 -2.82 12.09 -22.10
CA ALA A 120 -2.81 10.72 -21.57
C ALA A 120 -1.43 10.02 -21.70
N PRO A 121 -0.68 10.13 -22.82
CA PRO A 121 0.64 9.53 -22.90
C PRO A 121 1.66 10.14 -21.93
N ALA A 122 1.62 11.46 -21.69
CA ALA A 122 2.54 12.12 -20.77
C ALA A 122 2.21 11.79 -19.32
N PHE A 123 0.92 11.82 -18.97
CA PHE A 123 0.43 11.36 -17.67
C PHE A 123 0.83 9.91 -17.40
N GLY A 124 0.60 9.01 -18.36
CA GLY A 124 0.97 7.59 -18.23
C GLY A 124 2.47 7.39 -18.03
N ARG A 125 3.32 8.10 -18.78
CA ARG A 125 4.79 8.04 -18.58
C ARG A 125 5.19 8.52 -17.19
N LYS A 126 4.59 9.58 -16.68
CA LYS A 126 4.88 10.11 -15.35
C LYS A 126 4.42 9.17 -14.25
N LEU A 127 3.24 8.57 -14.39
CA LEU A 127 2.76 7.56 -13.46
C LEU A 127 3.71 6.36 -13.40
N VAL A 128 4.18 5.88 -14.57
CA VAL A 128 5.18 4.79 -14.64
C VAL A 128 6.50 5.23 -13.99
N GLU A 129 7.01 6.42 -14.30
CA GLU A 129 8.23 6.96 -13.68
C GLU A 129 8.13 7.05 -12.16
N SER A 130 6.98 7.47 -11.62
CA SER A 130 6.73 7.50 -10.18
C SER A 130 6.68 6.09 -9.56
N LEU A 131 6.07 5.12 -10.24
CA LEU A 131 6.01 3.72 -9.78
C LEU A 131 7.38 3.04 -9.85
N ASP A 132 8.15 3.28 -10.92
CA ASP A 132 9.53 2.79 -11.06
C ASP A 132 10.44 3.42 -9.99
N GLY A 133 10.27 4.73 -9.74
CA GLY A 133 10.97 5.43 -8.66
C GLY A 133 10.62 4.88 -7.28
N ALA A 134 9.35 4.59 -7.02
CA ALA A 134 8.92 3.92 -5.80
C ALA A 134 9.58 2.53 -5.69
N ALA A 135 9.49 1.70 -6.71
CA ALA A 135 10.08 0.36 -6.73
C ALA A 135 11.60 0.34 -6.49
N ALA A 136 12.31 1.39 -6.94
CA ALA A 136 13.76 1.54 -6.75
C ALA A 136 14.17 2.19 -5.40
N SER A 137 13.20 2.69 -4.62
CA SER A 137 13.47 3.39 -3.36
C SER A 137 13.81 2.43 -2.21
N THR A 138 14.19 3.00 -1.06
CA THR A 138 14.39 2.24 0.17
C THR A 138 13.07 1.80 0.84
N GLN A 139 11.94 2.35 0.38
CA GLN A 139 10.59 2.14 0.94
C GLN A 139 9.59 1.86 -0.21
N PRO A 140 9.78 0.78 -0.98
CA PRO A 140 9.06 0.56 -2.23
C PRO A 140 7.55 0.44 -2.08
N VAL A 141 7.06 -0.22 -1.03
CA VAL A 141 5.62 -0.38 -0.79
C VAL A 141 5.01 0.93 -0.31
N THR A 142 5.65 1.61 0.64
CA THR A 142 5.18 2.92 1.13
C THR A 142 5.08 3.93 0.00
N ASN A 143 6.10 4.01 -0.84
CA ASN A 143 6.13 4.95 -1.95
C ASN A 143 5.10 4.56 -3.03
N ALA A 144 4.91 3.27 -3.34
CA ALA A 144 3.86 2.86 -4.27
C ALA A 144 2.45 3.22 -3.76
N LEU A 145 2.20 3.06 -2.46
CA LEU A 145 0.96 3.51 -1.82
C LEU A 145 0.84 5.04 -1.84
N GLY A 146 1.97 5.75 -1.70
CA GLY A 146 2.09 7.18 -1.91
C GLY A 146 1.58 7.64 -3.28
N VAL A 147 2.02 6.96 -4.35
CA VAL A 147 1.55 7.21 -5.73
C VAL A 147 0.04 6.94 -5.83
N ALA A 148 -0.46 5.86 -5.23
CA ALA A 148 -1.87 5.50 -5.28
C ALA A 148 -2.76 6.53 -4.57
N ALA A 149 -2.37 6.99 -3.37
CA ALA A 149 -3.08 8.03 -2.62
C ALA A 149 -3.11 9.36 -3.39
N TYR A 150 -2.04 9.70 -4.11
CA TYR A 150 -2.04 10.83 -5.04
C TYR A 150 -3.05 10.67 -6.16
N GLY A 151 -3.16 9.47 -6.72
CA GLY A 151 -4.22 9.14 -7.69
C GLY A 151 -5.63 9.36 -7.15
N LEU A 152 -5.83 9.30 -5.83
CA LEU A 152 -7.08 9.58 -5.13
C LEU A 152 -7.24 11.06 -4.71
N GLY A 153 -6.26 11.92 -5.02
CA GLY A 153 -6.31 13.36 -4.78
C GLY A 153 -5.60 13.83 -3.50
N GLU A 154 -4.73 13.01 -2.91
CA GLU A 154 -4.01 13.36 -1.69
C GLU A 154 -2.50 13.09 -1.75
N SER A 155 -1.72 13.87 -1.00
CA SER A 155 -0.32 13.50 -0.76
C SER A 155 -0.25 12.49 0.38
N ALA A 156 0.25 11.29 0.10
CA ALA A 156 0.68 10.35 1.14
C ALA A 156 2.21 10.27 1.16
N ALA A 157 2.85 11.34 1.63
CA ALA A 157 4.19 11.29 2.18
C ALA A 157 4.07 11.15 3.72
N PRO A 158 3.65 9.98 4.25
CA PRO A 158 3.40 9.83 5.68
C PRO A 158 4.69 10.04 6.47
N CYS A 159 4.54 10.54 7.69
CA CYS A 159 5.62 10.58 8.66
C CYS A 159 5.17 9.89 9.94
N VAL A 160 5.96 8.92 10.41
CA VAL A 160 5.67 8.12 11.59
C VAL A 160 6.72 8.32 12.67
N MET A 161 6.28 8.31 13.92
CA MET A 161 7.18 8.22 15.07
C MET A 161 7.41 6.74 15.41
N PRO A 162 8.66 6.31 15.65
CA PRO A 162 8.94 5.00 16.21
C PRO A 162 8.19 4.82 17.54
N PHE A 163 7.72 3.60 17.80
CA PHE A 163 7.13 3.29 19.10
C PHE A 163 8.22 3.19 20.18
N GLU A 164 7.87 3.57 21.41
CA GLU A 164 8.68 3.25 22.57
C GLU A 164 8.61 1.74 22.83
N LEU A 165 9.77 1.13 23.07
CA LEU A 165 9.90 -0.31 23.27
C LEU A 165 10.42 -0.60 24.69
N ASP A 166 9.97 -1.73 25.24
CA ASP A 166 10.60 -2.28 26.43
C ASP A 166 12.07 -2.65 26.13
N ALA A 167 12.97 -2.29 27.04
CA ALA A 167 14.40 -2.44 26.83
C ALA A 167 14.88 -3.91 26.85
N HIS A 168 14.14 -4.76 27.57
CA HIS A 168 14.56 -6.13 27.91
C HIS A 168 13.74 -7.19 27.18
N ASN A 169 12.44 -6.96 27.00
CA ASN A 169 11.49 -7.90 26.40
C ASN A 169 10.61 -7.19 25.36
N PRO A 170 11.19 -6.56 24.32
CA PRO A 170 10.47 -5.68 23.41
C PRO A 170 9.30 -6.37 22.71
N LEU A 171 9.47 -7.60 22.23
CA LEU A 171 8.42 -8.34 21.53
C LEU A 171 7.28 -8.72 22.47
N ALA A 172 7.59 -9.36 23.60
CA ALA A 172 6.59 -9.77 24.59
C ALA A 172 5.77 -8.57 25.11
N ALA A 173 6.43 -7.44 25.39
CA ALA A 173 5.76 -6.22 25.83
C ALA A 173 4.88 -5.59 24.73
N ALA A 174 5.33 -5.58 23.47
CA ALA A 174 4.54 -5.11 22.34
C ALA A 174 3.27 -5.95 22.14
N VAL A 175 3.39 -7.28 22.18
CA VAL A 175 2.23 -8.19 22.09
C VAL A 175 1.28 -7.99 23.26
N ALA A 176 1.81 -7.91 24.49
CA ALA A 176 0.98 -7.66 25.67
C ALA A 176 0.22 -6.33 25.56
N LYS A 177 0.84 -5.30 25.00
CA LYS A 177 0.19 -4.01 24.71
C LYS A 177 -0.93 -4.17 23.68
N VAL A 178 -0.70 -4.85 22.55
CA VAL A 178 -1.75 -5.10 21.54
C VAL A 178 -2.93 -5.87 22.14
N VAL A 179 -2.67 -6.88 22.98
CA VAL A 179 -3.70 -7.61 23.71
C VAL A 179 -4.51 -6.68 24.62
N ALA A 180 -3.85 -5.83 25.39
CA ALA A 180 -4.51 -4.89 26.30
C ALA A 180 -5.34 -3.83 25.54
N ASP A 181 -4.80 -3.27 24.46
CA ASP A 181 -5.49 -2.29 23.60
C ASP A 181 -6.75 -2.92 22.95
N GLY A 182 -6.70 -4.22 22.65
CA GLY A 182 -7.85 -5.01 22.19
C GLY A 182 -8.83 -5.44 23.28
N GLY A 183 -8.64 -5.02 24.53
CA GLY A 183 -9.52 -5.35 25.66
C GLY A 183 -9.26 -6.71 26.32
N GLY A 184 -8.16 -7.38 25.98
CA GLY A 184 -7.72 -8.63 26.59
C GLY A 184 -6.83 -8.46 27.83
N THR A 185 -6.36 -9.57 28.37
CA THR A 185 -5.33 -9.60 29.43
C THR A 185 -4.23 -10.55 29.01
N ALA A 186 -3.01 -10.04 28.86
CA ALA A 186 -1.86 -10.83 28.43
C ALA A 186 -1.20 -11.56 29.60
N ASP A 187 -0.78 -12.81 29.37
CA ASP A 187 0.17 -13.51 30.24
C ASP A 187 1.59 -13.08 29.88
N LEU A 188 2.01 -11.93 30.39
CA LEU A 188 3.32 -11.37 30.09
C LEU A 188 4.49 -12.32 30.44
N PRO A 189 4.51 -13.03 31.59
CA PRO A 189 5.52 -14.06 31.85
C PRO A 189 5.59 -15.15 30.79
N ALA A 190 4.45 -15.65 30.30
CA ALA A 190 4.43 -16.64 29.23
C ALA A 190 4.98 -16.08 27.91
N LEU A 191 4.58 -14.85 27.54
CA LEU A 191 5.09 -14.18 26.34
C LEU A 191 6.61 -13.93 26.41
N ILE A 192 7.14 -13.58 27.59
CA ILE A 192 8.57 -13.41 27.81
C ILE A 192 9.31 -14.74 27.66
N ALA A 193 8.77 -15.82 28.20
CA ALA A 193 9.35 -17.15 28.08
C ALA A 193 9.37 -17.62 26.62
N ASP A 194 8.27 -17.40 25.89
CA ASP A 194 8.14 -17.77 24.48
C ASP A 194 9.12 -16.97 23.60
N ALA A 195 9.17 -15.65 23.75
CA ALA A 195 10.07 -14.80 22.96
C ALA A 195 11.57 -14.92 23.34
N SER A 196 11.94 -15.79 24.29
CA SER A 196 13.28 -15.81 24.89
C SER A 196 14.38 -16.33 23.96
N ASP A 197 14.01 -17.11 22.95
CA ASP A 197 14.91 -17.67 21.93
C ASP A 197 15.12 -16.72 20.72
N ILE A 198 14.23 -15.74 20.54
CA ILE A 198 14.36 -14.72 19.49
C ILE A 198 15.50 -13.75 19.84
N PRO A 199 16.48 -13.53 18.94
CA PRO A 199 17.55 -12.56 19.17
C PRO A 199 17.00 -11.17 19.48
N LEU A 200 17.55 -10.51 20.50
CA LEU A 200 17.06 -9.20 20.97
C LEU A 200 16.94 -8.13 19.85
N PRO A 201 17.89 -8.01 18.89
CA PRO A 201 17.71 -7.10 17.76
C PRO A 201 16.47 -7.41 16.91
N LEU A 202 16.19 -8.70 16.67
CA LEU A 202 15.00 -9.14 15.94
C LEU A 202 13.73 -8.86 16.76
N GLN A 203 13.74 -9.12 18.06
CA GLN A 203 12.61 -8.76 18.92
C GLN A 203 12.26 -7.26 18.85
N ARG A 204 13.26 -6.37 18.78
CA ARG A 204 13.02 -4.91 18.65
C ARG A 204 12.38 -4.55 17.31
N ALA A 205 12.87 -5.14 16.22
CA ALA A 205 12.29 -4.93 14.89
C ALA A 205 10.84 -5.44 14.84
N LEU A 206 10.59 -6.66 15.32
CA LEU A 206 9.25 -7.26 15.39
C LEU A 206 8.31 -6.46 16.29
N ALA A 207 8.79 -5.94 17.42
CA ALA A 207 7.98 -5.13 18.34
C ALA A 207 7.43 -3.87 17.67
N GLN A 208 8.23 -3.19 16.82
CA GLN A 208 7.74 -2.05 16.03
C GLN A 208 6.62 -2.48 15.07
N VAL A 209 6.76 -3.63 14.42
CA VAL A 209 5.78 -4.16 13.47
C VAL A 209 4.50 -4.61 14.17
N VAL A 210 4.60 -5.29 15.31
CA VAL A 210 3.44 -5.71 16.12
C VAL A 210 2.62 -4.51 16.57
N LEU A 211 3.29 -3.47 17.10
CA LEU A 211 2.61 -2.24 17.51
C LEU A 211 2.01 -1.50 16.31
N ALA A 212 2.68 -1.52 15.15
CA ALA A 212 2.14 -0.96 13.91
C ALA A 212 0.87 -1.70 13.46
N GLY A 213 0.88 -3.03 13.50
CA GLY A 213 -0.29 -3.86 13.16
C GLY A 213 -1.47 -3.60 14.09
N GLY A 214 -1.23 -3.53 15.41
CA GLY A 214 -2.27 -3.18 16.38
C GLY A 214 -2.85 -1.78 16.15
N ALA A 215 -2.00 -0.79 15.87
CA ALA A 215 -2.45 0.57 15.56
C ALA A 215 -3.25 0.65 14.24
N ALA A 216 -2.81 -0.07 13.21
CA ALA A 216 -3.48 -0.13 11.91
C ALA A 216 -4.87 -0.79 12.02
N GLU A 217 -4.98 -1.88 12.78
CA GLU A 217 -6.27 -2.54 13.04
C GLU A 217 -7.23 -1.62 13.82
N ALA A 218 -6.73 -0.92 14.85
CA ALA A 218 -7.55 0.06 15.58
C ALA A 218 -8.04 1.19 14.67
N ALA A 219 -7.18 1.71 13.79
CA ALA A 219 -7.54 2.72 12.80
C ALA A 219 -8.57 2.20 11.80
N PHE A 220 -8.39 0.99 11.26
CA PHE A 220 -9.34 0.37 10.35
C PHE A 220 -10.71 0.17 11.02
N ARG A 221 -10.74 -0.31 12.27
CA ARG A 221 -11.98 -0.43 13.05
C ARG A 221 -12.69 0.91 13.22
N ALA A 222 -11.96 1.99 13.43
CA ALA A 222 -12.55 3.33 13.52
C ALA A 222 -13.19 3.75 12.18
N VAL A 223 -12.55 3.46 11.04
CA VAL A 223 -13.10 3.72 9.70
C VAL A 223 -14.42 2.98 9.47
N ILE A 224 -14.53 1.74 9.95
CA ILE A 224 -15.72 0.90 9.72
C ILE A 224 -16.77 0.95 10.83
N ALA A 225 -16.52 1.63 11.95
CA ALA A 225 -17.38 1.60 13.14
C ALA A 225 -18.81 2.08 12.87
N GLY A 226 -19.00 2.99 11.91
CA GLY A 226 -20.31 3.52 11.51
C GLY A 226 -21.06 2.69 10.47
N LEU A 227 -20.45 1.61 9.95
CA LEU A 227 -21.00 0.83 8.86
C LEU A 227 -21.94 -0.27 9.37
N SER A 228 -23.00 -0.56 8.62
CA SER A 228 -23.91 -1.65 8.94
C SER A 228 -23.29 -3.02 8.61
N ALA A 229 -23.82 -4.11 9.17
CA ALA A 229 -23.38 -5.46 8.82
C ALA A 229 -23.48 -5.74 7.30
N ALA A 230 -24.50 -5.20 6.63
CA ALA A 230 -24.66 -5.32 5.18
C ALA A 230 -23.57 -4.56 4.41
N ASP A 231 -23.15 -3.40 4.92
CA ASP A 231 -22.04 -2.63 4.35
C ASP A 231 -20.71 -3.36 4.49
N LEU A 232 -20.44 -3.94 5.66
CA LEU A 232 -19.23 -4.73 5.90
C LEU A 232 -19.16 -5.93 4.95
N VAL A 233 -20.31 -6.57 4.66
CA VAL A 233 -20.39 -7.64 3.65
C VAL A 233 -20.07 -7.13 2.25
N GLN A 234 -20.51 -5.92 1.86
CA GLN A 234 -20.13 -5.38 0.54
C GLN A 234 -18.66 -4.96 0.50
N LEU A 235 -18.14 -4.34 1.56
CA LEU A 235 -16.74 -3.93 1.66
C LEU A 235 -15.82 -5.16 1.60
N GLY A 236 -16.16 -6.24 2.29
CA GLY A 236 -15.43 -7.51 2.26
C GLY A 236 -15.50 -8.26 0.92
N ARG A 237 -16.18 -7.72 -0.10
CA ARG A 237 -16.19 -8.25 -1.46
C ARG A 237 -15.35 -7.41 -2.43
N VAL A 238 -14.86 -6.24 -2.00
CA VAL A 238 -14.08 -5.33 -2.85
C VAL A 238 -12.77 -5.97 -3.30
N ASP A 239 -12.20 -6.86 -2.48
CA ASP A 239 -11.06 -7.70 -2.84
C ASP A 239 -11.27 -8.45 -4.17
N ALA A 240 -12.52 -8.84 -4.47
CA ALA A 240 -12.87 -9.57 -5.67
C ALA A 240 -12.71 -8.78 -6.98
N PHE A 241 -12.45 -7.46 -6.91
CA PHE A 241 -12.08 -6.68 -8.08
C PHE A 241 -10.66 -7.01 -8.58
N THR A 242 -9.77 -7.39 -7.68
CA THR A 242 -8.36 -7.65 -7.99
C THR A 242 -7.97 -9.11 -7.77
N LEU A 243 -8.62 -9.78 -6.81
CA LEU A 243 -8.38 -11.16 -6.43
C LEU A 243 -9.55 -12.06 -6.87
N ARG A 244 -9.24 -13.33 -7.15
CA ARG A 244 -10.28 -14.31 -7.47
C ARG A 244 -11.04 -14.70 -6.20
N SER A 245 -12.11 -13.98 -5.88
CA SER A 245 -12.96 -14.29 -4.74
C SER A 245 -14.07 -15.29 -5.08
N LYS A 246 -14.35 -16.24 -4.17
CA LYS A 246 -15.50 -17.15 -4.27
C LYS A 246 -16.84 -16.43 -4.09
N SER A 247 -16.82 -15.28 -3.40
CA SER A 247 -18.01 -14.47 -3.08
C SER A 247 -18.38 -13.49 -4.21
N GLY A 248 -17.51 -13.34 -5.21
CA GLY A 248 -17.65 -12.43 -6.35
C GLY A 248 -17.64 -10.95 -5.96
N ALA A 249 -17.38 -10.08 -6.94
CA ALA A 249 -17.34 -8.62 -6.73
C ALA A 249 -18.69 -8.02 -6.29
N PRO A 250 -18.67 -6.91 -5.55
CA PRO A 250 -19.87 -6.18 -5.22
C PRO A 250 -20.49 -5.63 -6.51
N LYS A 251 -21.80 -5.42 -6.48
CA LYS A 251 -22.53 -4.94 -7.65
C LYS A 251 -22.33 -3.44 -7.77
N VAL A 252 -21.37 -3.01 -8.58
CA VAL A 252 -21.03 -1.57 -8.78
C VAL A 252 -22.17 -0.74 -9.38
N ASN A 253 -23.25 -1.37 -9.84
CA ASN A 253 -24.46 -0.72 -10.31
C ASN A 253 -25.60 -0.70 -9.27
N ASP A 254 -25.38 -1.28 -8.08
CA ASP A 254 -26.34 -1.24 -6.98
C ASP A 254 -26.19 0.08 -6.19
N ALA A 255 -27.31 0.77 -5.95
CA ALA A 255 -27.31 2.08 -5.30
C ALA A 255 -26.71 2.08 -3.88
N THR A 256 -26.87 0.97 -3.14
CA THR A 256 -26.31 0.83 -1.79
C THR A 256 -24.79 0.68 -1.85
N THR A 257 -24.30 -0.13 -2.80
CA THR A 257 -22.86 -0.31 -3.05
C THR A 257 -22.22 0.99 -3.52
N ILE A 258 -22.88 1.70 -4.45
CA ILE A 258 -22.44 3.02 -4.91
C ILE A 258 -22.33 3.97 -3.72
N SER A 259 -23.40 4.15 -2.94
CA SER A 259 -23.38 5.03 -1.77
C SER A 259 -22.32 4.62 -0.74
N LEU A 260 -22.12 3.33 -0.50
CA LEU A 260 -21.09 2.85 0.42
C LEU A 260 -19.71 3.34 -0.01
N LEU A 261 -19.29 2.94 -1.22
CA LEU A 261 -17.92 3.11 -1.67
C LEU A 261 -17.61 4.58 -2.02
N SER A 262 -18.58 5.35 -2.52
CA SER A 262 -18.31 6.73 -2.94
C SER A 262 -18.59 7.81 -1.90
N THR A 263 -19.34 7.52 -0.83
CA THR A 263 -19.75 8.57 0.12
C THR A 263 -19.61 8.21 1.60
N ARG A 264 -19.59 6.93 1.96
CA ARG A 264 -19.63 6.50 3.38
C ARG A 264 -18.36 5.83 3.84
N PHE A 265 -17.66 5.15 2.95
CA PHE A 265 -16.37 4.55 3.24
C PHE A 265 -15.26 5.56 2.95
N ASP A 266 -14.38 5.75 3.92
CA ASP A 266 -13.23 6.64 3.79
C ASP A 266 -12.06 5.89 3.14
N GLU A 267 -12.08 5.82 1.80
CA GLU A 267 -11.03 5.19 0.99
C GLU A 267 -9.65 5.85 1.22
N LEU A 268 -9.64 7.15 1.51
CA LEU A 268 -8.42 7.91 1.76
C LEU A 268 -7.80 7.53 3.10
N ALA A 269 -8.60 7.39 4.17
CA ALA A 269 -8.11 6.89 5.45
C ALA A 269 -7.51 5.48 5.33
N LEU A 270 -8.10 4.60 4.51
CA LEU A 270 -7.53 3.28 4.23
C LEU A 270 -6.15 3.38 3.55
N ALA A 271 -6.05 4.20 2.50
CA ALA A 271 -4.78 4.39 1.77
C ALA A 271 -3.68 4.99 2.67
N ARG A 272 -4.01 5.99 3.48
CA ARG A 272 -3.07 6.58 4.45
C ARG A 272 -2.62 5.58 5.50
N GLY A 273 -3.57 4.84 6.10
CA GLY A 273 -3.26 3.81 7.10
C GLY A 273 -2.36 2.72 6.54
N ALA A 274 -2.59 2.30 5.28
CA ALA A 274 -1.73 1.35 4.59
C ALA A 274 -0.31 1.89 4.40
N ALA A 275 -0.16 3.14 3.96
CA ALA A 275 1.15 3.78 3.76
C ALA A 275 1.92 3.98 5.08
N GLU A 276 1.22 4.33 6.17
CA GLU A 276 1.83 4.43 7.50
C GLU A 276 2.28 3.06 8.03
N LEU A 277 1.47 2.02 7.84
CA LEU A 277 1.81 0.65 8.24
C LEU A 277 3.02 0.15 7.46
N SER A 278 3.03 0.31 6.13
CA SER A 278 4.16 -0.11 5.29
C SER A 278 5.45 0.62 5.68
N LEU A 279 5.37 1.92 5.99
CA LEU A 279 6.54 2.70 6.38
C LEU A 279 7.17 2.15 7.65
N ARG A 280 6.34 1.78 8.63
CA ARG A 280 6.80 1.16 9.88
C ARG A 280 7.43 -0.21 9.64
N ILE A 281 6.86 -1.02 8.75
CA ILE A 281 7.39 -2.35 8.39
C ILE A 281 8.75 -2.22 7.67
N GLU A 282 8.84 -1.38 6.65
CA GLU A 282 10.06 -1.20 5.86
C GLU A 282 11.19 -0.61 6.72
N THR A 283 10.86 0.33 7.62
CA THR A 283 11.82 0.92 8.56
C THR A 283 12.29 -0.07 9.63
N ALA A 284 11.49 -1.11 9.95
CA ALA A 284 11.91 -2.15 10.90
C ALA A 284 13.10 -2.99 10.39
N GLY A 285 13.40 -2.95 9.09
CA GLY A 285 14.61 -3.55 8.53
C GLY A 285 14.68 -5.07 8.66
N LEU A 286 13.53 -5.76 8.61
CA LEU A 286 13.43 -7.21 8.82
C LEU A 286 14.31 -8.04 7.87
N ALA A 287 14.64 -7.51 6.69
CA ALA A 287 15.54 -8.15 5.73
C ALA A 287 16.92 -8.49 6.31
N ALA A 288 17.39 -7.76 7.34
CA ALA A 288 18.66 -8.05 8.01
C ALA A 288 18.65 -9.39 8.78
N PHE A 289 17.48 -9.97 9.01
CA PHE A 289 17.27 -11.24 9.73
C PHE A 289 16.89 -12.40 8.82
N ALA A 290 16.99 -12.23 7.49
CA ALA A 290 16.73 -13.31 6.55
C ALA A 290 17.64 -14.53 6.82
N GLY A 291 17.05 -15.72 6.87
CA GLY A 291 17.70 -16.99 7.17
C GLY A 291 18.03 -17.20 8.66
N ALA A 292 17.59 -16.33 9.57
CA ALA A 292 17.83 -16.52 10.99
C ALA A 292 17.07 -17.76 11.51
N THR A 293 17.78 -18.68 12.18
CA THR A 293 17.20 -19.93 12.68
C THR A 293 17.21 -20.01 14.21
N GLY A 294 16.37 -20.88 14.78
CA GLY A 294 16.45 -21.33 16.17
C GLY A 294 15.43 -20.71 17.11
N PHE A 295 14.34 -20.15 16.57
CA PHE A 295 13.27 -19.56 17.36
C PHE A 295 11.89 -19.92 16.82
N ASP A 296 10.90 -19.85 17.70
CA ASP A 296 9.50 -20.00 17.34
C ASP A 296 8.65 -19.17 18.31
N PHE A 297 7.76 -18.33 17.81
CA PHE A 297 6.90 -17.53 18.67
C PHE A 297 5.47 -17.47 18.13
N GLU A 298 4.52 -17.67 19.03
CA GLU A 298 3.12 -17.57 18.69
C GLU A 298 2.28 -17.02 19.84
N ALA A 299 1.50 -15.98 19.54
CA ALA A 299 0.60 -15.39 20.52
C ALA A 299 -0.77 -15.09 19.92
N GLU A 300 -1.81 -15.45 20.67
CA GLU A 300 -3.18 -15.04 20.38
C GLU A 300 -3.42 -13.60 20.85
N THR A 301 -4.07 -12.80 20.00
CA THR A 301 -4.53 -11.45 20.35
C THR A 301 -6.00 -11.28 20.01
N PRO A 302 -6.70 -10.27 20.56
CA PRO A 302 -8.08 -9.95 20.16
C PRO A 302 -8.25 -9.65 18.67
N TYR A 303 -7.15 -9.36 17.95
CA TYR A 303 -7.14 -9.05 16.52
C TYR A 303 -6.68 -10.22 15.64
N GLY A 304 -6.32 -11.36 16.24
CA GLY A 304 -5.79 -12.53 15.55
C GLY A 304 -4.40 -12.94 16.03
N ARG A 305 -3.89 -14.02 15.46
CA ARG A 305 -2.60 -14.61 15.81
C ARG A 305 -1.43 -13.74 15.34
N ILE A 306 -0.41 -13.63 16.18
CA ILE A 306 0.92 -13.16 15.81
C ILE A 306 1.82 -14.38 15.76
N ILE A 307 2.40 -14.63 14.59
CA ILE A 307 3.22 -15.80 14.28
C ILE A 307 4.59 -15.28 13.82
N VAL A 308 5.65 -15.76 14.46
CA VAL A 308 7.03 -15.48 14.04
C VAL A 308 7.77 -16.80 13.93
N ARG A 309 8.25 -17.10 12.72
CA ARG A 309 8.95 -18.35 12.41
C ARG A 309 10.38 -18.07 11.94
N ASP A 310 11.25 -19.02 12.29
CA ASP A 310 12.64 -19.02 11.88
C ASP A 310 12.80 -19.50 10.43
N GLY A 311 13.99 -19.35 9.85
CA GLY A 311 14.27 -19.61 8.44
C GLY A 311 14.27 -21.09 8.01
N LYS A 312 13.60 -21.97 8.76
CA LYS A 312 13.37 -23.37 8.39
C LYS A 312 12.07 -23.48 7.61
N ASN A 313 11.84 -24.62 6.97
CA ASN A 313 10.56 -24.87 6.30
C ASN A 313 9.47 -25.10 7.34
N HIS A 314 8.40 -24.32 7.25
CA HIS A 314 7.21 -24.44 8.09
C HIS A 314 5.97 -24.77 7.25
N GLU A 315 4.98 -25.38 7.90
CA GLU A 315 3.64 -25.53 7.33
C GLU A 315 2.72 -24.52 8.01
N HIS A 316 2.20 -23.57 7.24
CA HIS A 316 1.35 -22.51 7.76
C HIS A 316 -0.11 -22.91 7.59
N ALA A 317 -0.62 -23.71 8.55
CA ALA A 317 -2.02 -24.13 8.51
C ALA A 317 -2.96 -22.91 8.56
N PRO A 318 -4.03 -22.85 7.73
CA PRO A 318 -4.97 -21.72 7.65
C PRO A 318 -5.96 -21.71 8.83
N GLN A 319 -5.46 -21.80 10.06
CA GLN A 319 -6.26 -21.83 11.27
C GLN A 319 -6.38 -20.41 11.84
N GLY A 320 -7.62 -19.92 11.87
CA GLY A 320 -7.97 -18.66 12.51
C GLY A 320 -7.59 -17.42 11.71
N SER A 321 -7.82 -16.25 12.31
CA SER A 321 -7.40 -14.96 11.78
C SER A 321 -5.95 -14.69 12.18
N VAL A 322 -5.15 -14.21 11.24
CA VAL A 322 -3.74 -13.84 11.47
C VAL A 322 -3.65 -12.32 11.41
N LEU A 323 -3.12 -11.72 12.47
CA LEU A 323 -2.78 -10.30 12.50
C LEU A 323 -1.42 -10.06 11.83
N LEU A 324 -0.44 -10.89 12.17
CA LEU A 324 0.92 -10.78 11.68
C LEU A 324 1.53 -12.17 11.52
N LEU A 325 2.12 -12.42 10.37
CA LEU A 325 3.00 -13.55 10.14
C LEU A 325 4.33 -13.01 9.63
N VAL A 326 5.41 -13.30 10.35
CA VAL A 326 6.77 -13.01 9.91
C VAL A 326 7.51 -14.32 9.80
N ASP A 327 7.94 -14.64 8.58
CA ASP A 327 8.84 -15.74 8.32
C ASP A 327 10.19 -15.16 7.88
N THR A 328 11.27 -15.73 8.42
CA THR A 328 12.64 -15.29 8.09
C THR A 328 13.24 -16.09 6.93
N GLY A 329 12.57 -17.10 6.39
CA GLY A 329 12.94 -17.80 5.16
C GLY A 329 12.60 -19.30 5.19
N GLY A 330 13.03 -20.02 4.16
CA GLY A 330 12.68 -21.43 4.00
C GLY A 330 11.69 -21.65 2.84
N ASP A 331 11.44 -22.91 2.53
CA ASP A 331 10.46 -23.32 1.52
C ASP A 331 9.18 -23.76 2.23
N ASP A 332 8.33 -22.79 2.54
CA ASP A 332 7.07 -23.00 3.26
C ASP A 332 5.95 -23.52 2.36
N VAL A 333 4.98 -24.19 2.99
CA VAL A 333 3.76 -24.75 2.35
C VAL A 333 2.48 -24.37 3.07
#